data_AF-A0A7Y3M310-F1
#
_entry.id   AF-A0A7Y3M310-F1
#
_cell.length_a   1.000
_cell.length_b   1.000
_cell.length_c   1.000
_cell.angle_alpha   90.00
_cell.angle_beta   90.00
_cell.angle_gamma   90.00
#
_symmetry.space_group_name_H-M   'P 1'
#
loop_
_entity.id
_entity.type
_entity.pdbx_description
1 polymer ?
#
loop_
_entity_poly.entity_id
_entity_poly.type
_entity_poly.pdbx_seq_one_letter_code
_entity_poly.pdbx_strand_id
1 'polypeptide(L)'
;LEVEEYSFAITQLSQAALRDVCGKVELDTILSKREEMGQNIKAIVEVATKEWGIEIIDVKIKDIQLPENMKRMMANQAEAERSRRARIILAEAEEQAAGKLLDAGRQIDKSPSAIKSRLYQTLSNIAAEKNSTILFPFPEEVLPRNGKPKIEE
;
A
#
# COMPACT_ATOMS: atom_id res chain seq x y z
N LEU A 1 20.13 -11.61 53.19
CA LEU A 1 19.27 -10.40 53.08
C LEU A 1 19.66 -9.55 51.87
N GLU A 2 20.94 -9.31 51.60
CA GLU A 2 21.36 -8.50 50.41
C GLU A 2 20.92 -9.07 49.05
N VAL A 3 20.91 -10.40 48.87
CA VAL A 3 20.61 -11.03 47.56
C VAL A 3 19.17 -10.82 47.09
N GLU A 4 18.20 -10.70 48.00
CA GLU A 4 16.79 -10.47 47.63
C GLU A 4 16.51 -9.02 47.20
N GLU A 5 17.29 -8.06 47.72
CA GLU A 5 17.04 -6.64 47.51
C GLU A 5 17.45 -6.17 46.10
N TYR A 6 18.53 -6.74 45.53
CA TYR A 6 18.97 -6.39 44.17
C TYR A 6 17.96 -6.79 43.09
N SER A 7 17.37 -7.99 43.18
CA SER A 7 16.37 -8.44 42.20
C SER A 7 15.12 -7.54 42.22
N PHE A 8 14.69 -7.16 43.43
CA PHE A 8 13.59 -6.23 43.62
C PHE A 8 13.93 -4.83 43.08
N ALA A 9 15.13 -4.31 43.39
CA ALA A 9 15.60 -3.02 42.91
C ALA A 9 15.71 -2.96 41.37
N ILE A 10 16.22 -4.01 40.73
CA ILE A 10 16.30 -4.13 39.27
C ILE A 10 14.89 -4.15 38.65
N THR A 11 13.95 -4.85 39.28
CA THR A 11 12.56 -4.90 38.80
C THR A 11 11.94 -3.50 38.84
N GLN A 12 12.11 -2.77 39.95
CA GLN A 12 11.61 -1.40 40.10
C GLN A 12 12.25 -0.43 39.09
N LEU A 13 13.57 -0.52 38.91
CA LEU A 13 14.32 0.27 37.95
C LEU A 13 13.85 -0.01 36.51
N SER A 14 13.66 -1.28 36.17
CA SER A 14 13.16 -1.70 34.86
C SER A 14 11.73 -1.21 34.61
N GLN A 15 10.87 -1.22 35.63
CA GLN A 15 9.52 -0.66 35.53
C GLN A 15 9.52 0.87 35.36
N ALA A 16 10.40 1.57 36.07
CA ALA A 16 10.55 3.01 35.93
C ALA A 16 11.05 3.39 34.53
N ALA A 17 12.07 2.69 34.03
CA ALA A 17 12.60 2.86 32.68
C ALA A 17 11.55 2.56 31.61
N LEU A 18 10.80 1.45 31.76
CA LEU A 18 9.72 1.09 30.84
C LEU A 18 8.60 2.15 30.83
N ARG A 19 8.22 2.67 32.00
CA ARG A 19 7.22 3.74 32.10
C ARG A 19 7.69 5.04 31.42
N ASP A 20 8.94 5.41 31.61
CA ASP A 20 9.53 6.62 31.02
C ASP A 20 9.60 6.51 29.48
N VAL A 21 10.08 5.38 28.94
CA VAL A 21 10.12 5.14 27.50
C VAL A 21 8.72 5.11 26.89
N CYS A 22 7.75 4.44 27.54
CA CYS A 22 6.37 4.41 27.07
C CYS A 22 5.68 5.79 27.12
N GLY A 23 6.12 6.71 27.98
CA GLY A 23 5.58 8.07 28.06
C GLY A 23 6.14 9.02 27.00
N LYS A 24 7.35 8.75 26.49
CA LYS A 24 8.05 9.61 25.52
C LYS A 24 7.79 9.24 24.06
N VAL A 25 7.33 8.02 23.81
CA VAL A 25 7.19 7.44 22.47
C VAL A 25 5.71 7.20 22.15
N GLU A 26 5.32 7.44 20.91
CA GLU A 26 3.96 7.15 20.45
C GLU A 26 3.66 5.64 20.50
N LEU A 27 2.42 5.29 20.83
CA LEU A 27 1.99 3.90 20.97
C LEU A 27 2.25 3.06 19.71
N ASP A 28 2.03 3.63 18.52
CA ASP A 28 2.25 2.93 17.24
C ASP A 28 3.73 2.56 17.05
N THR A 29 4.65 3.42 17.49
CA THR A 29 6.08 3.16 17.46
C THR A 29 6.45 2.04 18.44
N ILE A 30 5.85 2.01 19.63
CA ILE A 30 6.08 0.94 20.62
C ILE A 30 5.61 -0.41 20.06
N LEU A 31 4.46 -0.43 19.38
CA LEU A 31 3.91 -1.65 18.79
C LEU A 31 4.72 -2.14 17.58
N SER A 32 5.15 -1.22 16.72
CA SER A 32 5.87 -1.53 15.48
C SER A 32 7.37 -1.80 15.68
N LYS A 33 7.99 -1.19 16.70
CA LYS A 33 9.45 -1.20 16.91
C LYS A 33 9.85 -1.72 18.30
N ARG A 34 9.29 -2.87 18.70
CA ARG A 34 9.51 -3.46 20.04
C ARG A 34 10.97 -3.70 20.38
N GLU A 35 11.78 -4.08 19.40
CA GLU A 35 13.20 -4.40 19.61
C GLU A 35 14.03 -3.13 19.88
N GLU A 36 13.74 -2.04 19.17
CA GLU A 36 14.33 -0.71 19.45
C GLU A 36 13.96 -0.23 20.85
N MET A 37 12.70 -0.43 21.26
CA MET A 37 12.26 -0.10 22.63
C MET A 37 12.98 -0.95 23.69
N GLY A 38 13.15 -2.25 23.43
CA GLY A 38 13.88 -3.16 24.32
C GLY A 38 15.33 -2.73 24.53
N GLN A 39 16.02 -2.35 23.44
CA GLN A 39 17.39 -1.83 23.51
C GLN A 39 17.48 -0.52 24.29
N ASN A 40 16.53 0.40 24.09
CA ASN A 40 16.47 1.66 24.84
C ASN A 40 16.28 1.42 26.34
N ILE A 41 15.35 0.52 26.72
CA ILE A 41 15.15 0.15 28.12
C ILE A 41 16.40 -0.53 28.68
N LYS A 42 17.02 -1.46 27.94
CA LYS A 42 18.27 -2.11 28.34
C LYS A 42 19.34 -1.09 28.67
N ALA A 43 19.58 -0.11 27.79
CA ALA A 43 20.60 0.91 28.00
C ALA A 43 20.37 1.71 29.29
N ILE A 44 19.12 2.07 29.60
CA ILE A 44 18.77 2.80 30.82
C ILE A 44 19.02 1.95 32.06
N VAL A 45 18.57 0.69 32.06
CA VAL A 45 18.71 -0.20 33.22
C VAL A 45 20.18 -0.56 33.43
N GLU A 46 20.94 -0.81 32.35
CA GLU A 46 22.36 -1.19 32.41
C GLU A 46 23.24 -0.07 32.98
N VAL A 47 22.92 1.20 32.71
CA VAL A 47 23.62 2.34 33.33
C VAL A 47 23.43 2.34 34.85
N ALA A 48 22.22 2.07 35.32
CA ALA A 48 21.92 2.09 36.76
C ALA A 48 22.33 0.80 37.49
N THR A 49 22.40 -0.36 36.82
CA THR A 49 22.87 -1.61 37.45
C THR A 49 24.39 -1.78 37.47
N LYS A 50 25.14 -0.93 36.75
CA LYS A 50 26.62 -0.92 36.79
C LYS A 50 27.19 -0.73 38.18
N GLU A 51 26.54 0.07 39.03
CA GLU A 51 26.95 0.29 40.42
C GLU A 51 26.89 -0.99 41.27
N TRP A 52 26.06 -1.96 40.87
CA TRP A 52 25.90 -3.26 41.54
C TRP A 52 26.72 -4.38 40.89
N GLY A 53 27.44 -4.10 39.80
CA GLY A 53 28.23 -5.10 39.07
C GLY A 53 27.39 -6.14 38.33
N ILE A 54 26.14 -5.81 37.97
CA ILE A 54 25.20 -6.72 37.31
C ILE A 54 25.13 -6.40 35.82
N GLU A 55 25.43 -7.39 34.99
CA GLU A 55 25.36 -7.30 33.53
C GLU A 55 23.98 -7.73 33.02
N ILE A 56 23.38 -6.90 32.17
CA ILE A 56 22.06 -7.18 31.57
C ILE A 56 22.27 -7.77 30.18
N ILE A 57 21.86 -9.02 30.00
CA ILE A 57 22.00 -9.71 28.72
C ILE A 57 21.02 -9.12 27.70
N ASP A 58 19.72 -9.08 28.04
CA ASP A 58 18.67 -8.65 27.11
C ASP A 58 17.40 -8.19 27.85
N VAL A 59 16.64 -7.31 27.21
CA VAL A 59 15.34 -6.82 27.70
C VAL A 59 14.33 -6.89 26.56
N LYS A 60 13.29 -7.73 26.74
CA LYS A 60 12.22 -7.90 25.76
C LYS A 60 10.87 -7.49 26.31
N ILE A 61 10.11 -6.77 25.48
CA ILE A 61 8.70 -6.49 25.74
C ILE A 61 7.90 -7.74 25.43
N LYS A 62 7.26 -8.31 26.46
CA LYS A 62 6.45 -9.53 26.34
C LYS A 62 5.07 -9.23 25.72
N ASP A 63 4.17 -8.66 26.51
CA ASP A 63 2.78 -8.42 26.12
C ASP A 63 2.36 -6.97 26.42
N ILE A 64 1.65 -6.35 25.48
CA ILE A 64 1.05 -5.01 25.64
C ILE A 64 -0.45 -5.20 25.64
N GLN A 65 -1.09 -4.96 26.78
CA GLN A 65 -2.55 -5.05 26.91
C GLN A 65 -3.16 -3.66 26.69
N LEU A 66 -3.91 -3.54 25.59
CA LEU A 66 -4.63 -2.31 25.24
C LEU A 66 -6.11 -2.43 25.61
N PRO A 67 -6.75 -1.34 26.09
CA PRO A 67 -8.19 -1.30 26.27
C PRO A 67 -8.93 -1.63 24.97
N GLU A 68 -10.07 -2.31 25.09
CA GLU A 68 -10.87 -2.76 23.92
C GLU A 68 -11.28 -1.60 23.00
N ASN A 69 -11.62 -0.45 23.59
CA ASN A 69 -11.97 0.75 22.83
C ASN A 69 -10.80 1.23 21.94
N MET A 70 -9.58 1.32 22.48
CA MET A 70 -8.41 1.73 21.71
C MET A 70 -8.11 0.77 20.56
N LYS A 71 -8.18 -0.55 20.80
CA LYS A 71 -7.95 -1.55 19.75
C LYS A 71 -8.91 -1.37 18.57
N ARG A 72 -10.18 -1.09 18.85
CA ARG A 72 -11.20 -0.80 17.81
C ARG A 72 -10.88 0.48 17.04
N MET A 73 -10.54 1.55 17.75
CA MET A 73 -10.19 2.83 17.11
C MET A 73 -8.95 2.72 16.22
N MET A 74 -7.92 2.00 16.68
CA MET A 74 -6.72 1.74 15.89
C MET A 74 -7.01 0.88 14.67
N ALA A 75 -7.85 -0.15 14.80
CA ALA A 75 -8.27 -0.97 13.67
C ALA A 75 -8.99 -0.13 12.60
N ASN A 76 -9.92 0.73 13.01
CA ASN A 76 -10.63 1.64 12.12
C ASN A 76 -9.67 2.63 11.43
N GLN A 77 -8.72 3.20 12.18
CA GLN A 77 -7.71 4.10 11.62
C GLN A 77 -6.80 3.38 10.61
N ALA A 78 -6.35 2.18 10.94
CA ALA A 78 -5.50 1.37 10.07
C ALA A 78 -6.23 0.98 8.78
N GLU A 79 -7.52 0.62 8.87
CA GLU A 79 -8.35 0.31 7.72
C GLU A 79 -8.55 1.54 6.82
N ALA A 80 -8.83 2.71 7.40
CA ALA A 80 -8.99 3.95 6.66
C ALA A 80 -7.71 4.35 5.90
N GLU A 81 -6.55 4.30 6.55
CA GLU A 81 -5.27 4.61 5.90
C GLU A 81 -4.92 3.57 4.82
N ARG A 82 -5.23 2.28 5.06
CA ARG A 82 -5.01 1.23 4.05
C ARG A 82 -5.91 1.42 2.83
N SER A 83 -7.18 1.78 3.04
CA SER A 83 -8.13 2.14 1.98
C SER A 83 -7.68 3.39 1.21
N ARG A 84 -7.16 4.40 1.90
CA ARG A 84 -6.60 5.61 1.28
C ARG A 84 -5.42 5.27 0.38
N ARG A 85 -4.45 4.50 0.89
CA ARG A 85 -3.27 4.06 0.13
C ARG A 85 -3.66 3.22 -1.08
N ALA A 86 -4.60 2.29 -0.92
CA ALA A 86 -5.08 1.46 -2.02
C ALA A 86 -5.68 2.32 -3.16
N ARG A 87 -6.47 3.36 -2.82
CA ARG A 87 -7.02 4.29 -3.81
C ARG A 87 -5.96 5.10 -4.55
N ILE A 88 -4.92 5.56 -3.86
CA ILE A 88 -3.82 6.29 -4.49
C ILE A 88 -3.09 5.38 -5.48
N ILE A 89 -2.74 4.16 -5.05
CA ILE A 89 -2.06 3.18 -5.90
C ILE A 89 -2.91 2.84 -7.13
N LEU A 90 -4.22 2.68 -6.96
CA LEU A 90 -5.13 2.42 -8.07
C LEU A 90 -5.17 3.59 -9.05
N ALA A 91 -5.28 4.83 -8.55
CA ALA A 91 -5.29 6.02 -9.40
C ALA A 91 -3.97 6.17 -10.20
N GLU A 92 -2.83 5.94 -9.55
CA GLU A 92 -1.52 5.93 -10.22
C GLU A 92 -1.42 4.83 -11.26
N ALA A 93 -1.94 3.63 -10.96
CA ALA A 93 -1.96 2.52 -11.90
C ALA A 93 -2.87 2.82 -13.12
N GLU A 94 -4.03 3.44 -12.89
CA GLU A 94 -4.95 3.88 -13.95
C GLU A 94 -4.31 4.94 -14.86
N GLU A 95 -3.62 5.92 -14.28
CA GLU A 95 -2.89 6.95 -15.04
C GLU A 95 -1.82 6.31 -15.93
N GLN A 96 -1.00 5.41 -15.38
CA GLN A 96 0.03 4.69 -16.12
C GLN A 96 -0.57 3.82 -17.24
N ALA A 97 -1.68 3.14 -16.97
CA ALA A 97 -2.37 2.33 -17.97
C ALA A 97 -2.93 3.20 -19.11
N ALA A 98 -3.58 4.31 -18.79
CA ALA A 98 -4.12 5.25 -19.76
C ALA A 98 -3.02 5.83 -20.66
N GLY A 99 -1.87 6.21 -20.08
CA GLY A 99 -0.71 6.68 -20.83
C GLY A 99 -0.21 5.65 -21.85
N LYS A 100 -0.02 4.40 -21.42
CA LYS A 100 0.41 3.31 -22.33
C LYS A 100 -0.60 3.02 -23.43
N LEU A 101 -1.89 3.09 -23.12
CA LEU A 101 -2.96 2.90 -24.12
C LEU A 101 -2.97 4.03 -25.15
N LEU A 102 -2.77 5.28 -24.71
CA LEU A 102 -2.65 6.43 -25.61
C LEU A 102 -1.46 6.28 -26.56
N ASP A 103 -0.30 5.90 -26.03
CA ASP A 103 0.91 5.69 -26.84
C ASP A 103 0.72 4.54 -27.84
N ALA A 104 0.09 3.45 -27.42
CA ALA A 104 -0.27 2.36 -28.33
C ALA A 104 -1.26 2.82 -29.42
N GLY A 105 -2.26 3.64 -29.07
CA GLY A 105 -3.19 4.24 -30.02
C GLY A 105 -2.46 5.11 -31.06
N ARG A 106 -1.59 6.00 -30.61
CA ARG A 106 -0.75 6.85 -31.49
C ARG A 106 0.14 6.03 -32.42
N GLN A 107 0.65 4.89 -31.98
CA GLN A 107 1.44 3.99 -32.83
C GLN A 107 0.57 3.31 -33.89
N ILE A 108 -0.65 2.95 -33.56
CA ILE A 108 -1.61 2.34 -34.48
C ILE A 108 -2.07 3.35 -35.54
N ASP A 109 -2.32 4.60 -35.15
CA ASP A 109 -2.73 5.67 -36.07
C ASP A 109 -1.69 5.97 -37.14
N LYS A 110 -0.39 5.74 -36.86
CA LYS A 110 0.68 5.91 -37.85
C LYS A 110 0.58 4.95 -39.04
N SER A 111 -0.17 3.85 -38.92
CA SER A 111 -0.30 2.85 -39.99
C SER A 111 -1.75 2.39 -40.15
N PRO A 112 -2.42 2.78 -41.25
CA PRO A 112 -3.78 2.31 -41.56
C PRO A 112 -3.92 0.78 -41.61
N SER A 113 -2.82 0.06 -41.90
CA SER A 113 -2.80 -1.41 -41.89
C SER A 113 -2.91 -2.00 -40.49
N ALA A 114 -2.38 -1.32 -39.45
CA ALA A 114 -2.42 -1.80 -38.07
C ALA A 114 -3.85 -1.81 -37.51
N ILE A 115 -4.66 -0.80 -37.82
CA ILE A 115 -6.09 -0.74 -37.45
C ILE A 115 -6.85 -1.91 -38.08
N LYS A 116 -6.61 -2.19 -39.36
CA LYS A 116 -7.23 -3.32 -40.07
C LYS A 116 -6.82 -4.68 -39.49
N SER A 117 -5.55 -4.88 -39.17
CA SER A 117 -5.08 -6.09 -38.49
C SER A 117 -5.75 -6.28 -37.13
N ARG A 118 -5.90 -5.20 -36.34
CA ARG A 118 -6.63 -5.24 -35.07
C ARG A 118 -8.11 -5.58 -35.26
N LEU A 119 -8.77 -5.01 -36.27
CA LEU A 119 -10.15 -5.37 -36.62
C LEU A 119 -10.27 -6.87 -36.92
N TYR A 120 -9.38 -7.44 -37.74
CA TYR A 120 -9.40 -8.87 -38.03
C TYR A 120 -9.13 -9.75 -36.80
N GLN A 121 -8.23 -9.34 -35.90
CA GLN A 121 -8.00 -10.04 -34.63
C GLN A 121 -9.24 -10.02 -33.74
N THR A 122 -9.91 -8.87 -33.60
CA THR A 122 -11.16 -8.75 -32.85
C THR A 122 -12.25 -9.64 -33.46
N LEU A 123 -12.37 -9.67 -34.79
CA LEU A 123 -13.31 -10.56 -35.49
C LEU A 123 -13.00 -12.04 -35.25
N SER A 124 -11.72 -12.43 -35.28
CA SER A 124 -11.29 -13.80 -34.99
C SER A 124 -11.61 -14.21 -33.54
N ASN A 125 -11.43 -13.30 -32.58
CA ASN A 125 -11.74 -13.55 -31.17
C ASN A 125 -13.26 -13.70 -30.96
N ILE A 126 -14.06 -12.82 -31.56
CA ILE A 126 -15.54 -12.91 -31.49
C ILE A 126 -16.04 -14.19 -32.19
N ALA A 127 -15.47 -14.55 -33.33
CA ALA A 127 -15.82 -15.79 -34.03
C ALA A 127 -15.47 -17.05 -33.22
N ALA A 128 -14.42 -16.99 -32.38
CA ALA A 128 -14.08 -18.07 -31.46
C ALA A 128 -15.10 -18.24 -30.32
N GLU A 129 -15.79 -17.18 -29.90
CA GLU A 129 -16.77 -17.19 -28.79
C GLU A 129 -18.17 -17.73 -29.17
N LYS A 130 -18.38 -18.24 -30.40
CA LYS A 130 -19.62 -18.93 -30.84
C LYS A 130 -20.96 -18.18 -30.60
N ASN A 131 -20.98 -16.85 -30.49
CA ASN A 131 -22.23 -16.07 -30.41
C ASN A 131 -22.47 -15.27 -31.71
N SER A 132 -23.43 -15.73 -32.52
CA SER A 132 -23.64 -15.28 -33.91
C SER A 132 -24.65 -14.13 -34.02
N THR A 133 -24.15 -12.90 -34.10
CA THR A 133 -24.65 -11.80 -34.95
C THR A 133 -23.63 -10.67 -34.86
N ILE A 134 -22.85 -10.45 -35.93
CA ILE A 134 -21.84 -9.40 -35.99
C ILE A 134 -22.47 -8.20 -36.71
N LEU A 135 -22.85 -7.16 -35.96
CA LEU A 135 -23.27 -5.87 -36.53
C LEU A 135 -22.02 -5.13 -37.01
N PHE A 136 -21.84 -5.07 -38.32
CA PHE A 136 -20.69 -4.40 -38.94
C PHE A 136 -21.04 -2.93 -39.22
N PRO A 137 -20.44 -1.95 -38.51
CA PRO A 137 -20.56 -0.56 -38.92
C PRO A 137 -19.73 -0.38 -40.20
N PHE A 138 -20.41 -0.20 -41.34
CA PHE A 138 -19.75 0.14 -42.59
C PHE A 138 -19.15 1.56 -42.47
N PRO A 139 -17.88 1.78 -42.83
CA PRO A 139 -17.28 3.11 -42.79
C PRO A 139 -18.00 4.06 -43.75
N GLU A 140 -18.37 5.24 -43.26
CA GLU A 140 -19.04 6.28 -44.06
C GLU A 140 -18.18 6.73 -45.27
N GLU A 141 -16.87 6.49 -45.20
CA GLU A 141 -15.87 6.77 -46.24
C GLU A 141 -16.08 5.99 -47.55
N VAL A 142 -16.75 4.83 -47.49
CA VAL A 142 -17.05 4.00 -48.67
C VAL A 142 -18.41 4.38 -49.28
N LEU A 143 -19.23 5.18 -48.59
CA LEU A 143 -20.45 5.72 -49.18
C LEU A 143 -20.05 6.72 -50.27
N PRO A 144 -20.53 6.54 -51.52
CA PRO A 144 -20.29 7.53 -52.56
C PRO A 144 -20.89 8.85 -52.09
N ARG A 145 -20.03 9.85 -51.90
CA ARG A 145 -20.44 11.24 -51.67
C ARG A 145 -21.15 11.68 -52.95
N ASN A 146 -22.48 11.55 -52.97
CA ASN A 146 -23.28 11.88 -54.13
C ASN A 146 -23.24 13.41 -54.29
N GLY A 147 -22.27 13.89 -55.06
CA GLY A 147 -22.08 15.29 -55.36
C GLY A 147 -23.27 15.78 -56.17
N LYS A 148 -24.15 16.57 -55.55
CA LYS A 148 -25.02 17.44 -56.33
C LYS A 148 -24.14 18.50 -56.99
N PRO A 149 -24.18 18.68 -58.33
CA PRO A 149 -23.45 19.76 -58.96
C PRO A 149 -24.04 21.09 -58.46
N LYS A 150 -23.13 22.00 -58.13
CA LYS A 150 -23.42 23.40 -57.83
C LYS A 150 -24.00 23.98 -59.13
N ILE A 151 -25.29 24.31 -59.16
CA ILE A 151 -25.89 25.08 -60.25
C ILE A 151 -25.45 26.52 -60.00
N GLU A 152 -24.54 27.02 -60.83
CA GLU A 152 -24.29 28.45 -60.99
C GLU A 152 -25.42 29.02 -61.85
N GLU A 153 -26.23 29.89 -61.25
CA GLU A 153 -26.74 31.15 -61.82
C GLU A 153 -27.25 32.04 -60.67
#